data_AF-A0A0J7MPY4-F1
#
_entry.id   AF-A0A0J7MPY4-F1
#
_cell.length_a   1.000
_cell.length_b   1.000
_cell.length_c   1.000
_cell.angle_alpha   90.00
_cell.angle_beta   90.00
_cell.angle_gamma   90.00
#
_symmetry.space_group_name_H-M   'P 1'
#
loop_
_entity.id
_entity.type
_entity.pdbx_description
1 polymer ?
#
loop_
_entity_poly.entity_id
_entity_poly.type
_entity_poly.pdbx_seq_one_letter_code
_entity_poly.pdbx_strand_id
1 'polypeptide(L)'
;MDRFGLQDAKDSKIPLDIEYQKMTETSQPMSNNDTYRKVIGALLYVATHTRPDIAASTSILSQMIEKPTARNWNEAKRVIRYLKGTKVSS
;
A
#
# COMPACT_ATOMS: atom_id res chain seq x y z
N MET A 1 -2.75 -12.85 2.23
CA MET A 1 -1.50 -12.26 1.71
C MET A 1 -1.01 -12.99 0.46
N ASP A 2 -1.34 -14.29 0.31
CA ASP A 2 -0.94 -15.12 -0.86
C ASP A 2 -1.51 -14.66 -2.20
N ARG A 3 -2.62 -13.90 -2.19
CA ARG A 3 -3.30 -13.41 -3.40
C ARG A 3 -2.56 -12.31 -4.18
N PHE A 4 -1.47 -11.75 -3.64
CA PHE A 4 -0.79 -10.59 -4.24
C PHE A 4 0.65 -10.86 -4.70
N GLY A 5 1.11 -12.11 -4.71
CA GLY A 5 2.46 -12.45 -5.19
C GLY A 5 3.60 -11.85 -4.35
N LEU A 6 3.34 -11.55 -3.08
CA LEU A 6 4.26 -10.88 -2.16
C LEU A 6 4.91 -11.84 -1.17
N GLN A 7 4.88 -13.15 -1.44
CA GLN A 7 5.37 -14.18 -0.51
C GLN A 7 6.86 -14.00 -0.17
N ASP A 8 7.70 -13.68 -1.16
CA ASP A 8 9.16 -13.59 -1.02
C ASP A 8 9.69 -12.14 -0.88
N ALA A 9 8.79 -11.17 -0.75
CA ALA A 9 9.20 -9.77 -0.76
C ALA A 9 9.72 -9.32 0.62
N LYS A 10 10.88 -8.64 0.63
CA LYS A 10 11.55 -8.13 1.85
C LYS A 10 10.64 -7.19 2.66
N ASP A 11 10.68 -7.34 3.98
CA ASP A 11 9.90 -6.53 4.91
C ASP A 11 10.25 -5.04 4.82
N SER A 12 9.25 -4.18 4.98
CA SER A 12 9.45 -2.72 5.06
C SER A 12 9.37 -2.28 6.52
N LYS A 13 10.24 -1.37 6.94
CA LYS A 13 10.24 -0.79 8.30
C LYS A 13 9.29 0.39 8.48
N ILE A 14 8.88 1.00 7.37
CA ILE A 14 7.93 2.11 7.33
C ILE A 14 6.81 1.80 6.32
N PRO A 15 5.56 2.20 6.60
CA PRO A 15 4.41 1.85 5.78
C PRO A 15 4.36 2.62 4.45
N LEU A 16 4.81 3.88 4.43
CA LEU A 16 4.90 4.73 3.23
C LEU A 16 6.27 5.40 3.15
N ASP A 17 6.78 5.58 1.93
CA ASP A 17 7.99 6.38 1.71
C ASP A 17 7.78 7.86 2.11
N ILE A 18 8.74 8.45 2.82
CA ILE A 18 8.68 9.84 3.32
C ILE A 18 8.71 10.83 2.14
N GLU A 19 9.33 10.46 1.02
CA GLU A 19 9.40 11.29 -0.19
C GLU A 19 8.22 11.06 -1.15
N TYR A 20 7.27 10.20 -0.78
CA TYR A 20 6.13 9.86 -1.63
C TYR A 20 5.35 11.11 -2.08
N GLN A 21 5.06 12.01 -1.14
CA GLN A 21 4.27 13.22 -1.39
C GLN A 21 5.06 14.36 -2.06
N LYS A 22 6.40 14.34 -2.00
CA LYS A 22 7.24 15.45 -2.46
C LYS A 22 7.64 15.37 -3.93
N MET A 23 7.57 14.19 -4.54
CA MET A 23 8.01 14.01 -5.92
C MET A 23 6.84 14.16 -6.90
N THR A 24 6.97 15.14 -7.80
CA THR A 24 6.08 15.39 -8.95
C THR A 24 6.49 14.57 -10.18
N GLU A 25 7.02 13.37 -9.98
CA GLU A 25 7.44 12.54 -11.11
C GLU A 25 6.22 12.01 -11.88
N THR A 26 6.28 12.13 -13.21
CA THR A 26 5.33 11.56 -14.16
C THR A 26 5.42 10.03 -14.15
N SER A 27 4.82 9.39 -13.14
CA SER A 27 4.70 7.94 -13.10
C SER A 27 3.62 7.48 -14.08
N GLN A 28 3.91 6.41 -14.83
CA GLN A 28 2.95 5.83 -15.76
C GLN A 28 1.65 5.38 -15.03
N PRO A 29 0.47 5.63 -15.62
CA PRO A 29 -0.80 5.09 -15.13
C PRO A 29 -0.76 3.56 -15.09
N MET A 30 -1.46 2.97 -14.13
CA MET A 30 -1.67 1.52 -14.13
C MET A 30 -2.65 1.11 -15.23
N SER A 31 -2.41 -0.05 -15.82
CA SER A 31 -3.33 -0.66 -16.79
C SER A 31 -4.58 -1.28 -16.15
N ASN A 32 -4.55 -1.58 -14.84
CA ASN A 32 -5.65 -2.21 -14.12
C ASN A 32 -5.91 -1.54 -12.76
N ASN A 33 -6.93 -0.67 -12.74
CA ASN A 33 -7.32 0.08 -11.55
C ASN A 33 -8.10 -0.75 -10.54
N ASP A 34 -8.75 -1.83 -10.97
CA ASP A 34 -9.57 -2.67 -10.08
C ASP A 34 -8.73 -3.45 -9.09
N THR A 35 -7.54 -3.90 -9.51
CA THR A 35 -6.58 -4.54 -8.60
C THR A 35 -6.13 -3.55 -7.52
N TYR A 36 -5.84 -2.31 -7.90
CA TYR A 36 -5.46 -1.26 -6.96
C TYR A 36 -6.60 -0.97 -5.97
N ARG A 37 -7.83 -0.78 -6.45
CA ARG A 37 -9.04 -0.58 -5.62
C ARG A 37 -9.25 -1.67 -4.59
N LYS A 38 -9.14 -2.94 -5.01
CA LYS A 38 -9.28 -4.09 -4.10
C LYS A 38 -8.23 -4.09 -3.01
N VAL A 39 -6.98 -3.76 -3.34
CA VAL A 39 -5.90 -3.66 -2.35
C VAL A 39 -6.14 -2.52 -1.37
N ILE A 40 -6.50 -1.33 -1.86
CA ILE A 40 -6.77 -0.21 -0.97
C ILE A 40 -7.97 -0.48 -0.05
N GLY A 41 -9.03 -1.11 -0.56
CA GLY A 41 -10.17 -1.52 0.26
C GLY A 41 -9.76 -2.47 1.41
N ALA A 42 -8.92 -3.46 1.10
CA ALA A 42 -8.38 -4.36 2.13
C ALA A 42 -7.48 -3.63 3.14
N LEU A 43 -6.62 -2.71 2.68
CA LEU A 43 -5.77 -1.90 3.56
C LEU A 43 -6.59 -0.96 4.45
N LEU A 44 -7.69 -0.38 3.95
CA LEU A 44 -8.60 0.46 4.73
C LEU A 44 -9.29 -0.35 5.83
N TYR A 45 -9.71 -1.57 5.52
CA TYR A 45 -10.28 -2.46 6.51
C TYR A 45 -9.28 -2.79 7.62
N VAL A 46 -8.04 -3.16 7.27
CA VAL A 46 -6.97 -3.45 8.24
C VAL A 46 -6.62 -2.20 9.06
N ALA A 47 -6.51 -1.03 8.42
CA ALA A 47 -6.20 0.23 9.09
C ALA A 47 -7.24 0.62 10.14
N THR A 48 -8.52 0.37 9.85
CA THR A 48 -9.64 0.75 10.73
C THR A 48 -9.88 -0.25 11.86
N HIS A 49 -9.60 -1.54 11.65
CA HIS A 49 -9.97 -2.59 12.61
C HIS A 49 -8.80 -3.10 13.46
N THR A 50 -7.59 -3.18 12.91
CA THR A 50 -6.50 -3.94 13.56
C THR A 50 -5.15 -3.23 13.58
N ARG A 51 -4.89 -2.29 12.67
CA ARG A 51 -3.56 -1.68 12.50
C ARG A 51 -3.67 -0.17 12.20
N PRO A 52 -4.00 0.66 13.19
CA PRO A 52 -4.12 2.11 12.99
C PRO A 52 -2.80 2.77 12.59
N ASP A 53 -1.66 2.11 12.85
CA ASP A 53 -0.32 2.58 12.47
C ASP A 53 -0.11 2.70 10.94
N ILE A 54 -0.93 2.00 10.13
CA ILE A 54 -0.92 2.17 8.66
C ILE A 54 -1.99 3.13 8.14
N ALA A 55 -2.85 3.68 8.99
CA ALA A 55 -4.02 4.45 8.57
C ALA A 55 -3.65 5.66 7.71
N ALA A 56 -2.66 6.45 8.14
CA ALA A 56 -2.19 7.60 7.38
C ALA A 56 -1.69 7.21 5.98
N SER A 57 -0.91 6.13 5.87
CA SER A 57 -0.39 5.63 4.60
C SER A 57 -1.51 5.20 3.65
N THR A 58 -2.48 4.47 4.18
CA THR A 58 -3.63 3.98 3.41
C THR A 58 -4.55 5.12 2.97
N SER A 59 -4.79 6.12 3.83
CA SER A 59 -5.60 7.32 3.50
C SER A 59 -4.97 8.18 2.41
N ILE A 60 -3.63 8.20 2.32
CA ILE A 60 -2.94 8.89 1.22
C ILE A 60 -3.14 8.10 -0.09
N LEU A 61 -2.94 6.79 -0.05
CA LEU A 61 -3.07 5.94 -1.23
C LEU A 61 -4.50 5.84 -1.78
N SER A 62 -5.52 6.00 -0.92
CA SER A 62 -6.93 5.97 -1.34
C SER A 62 -7.34 7.16 -2.21
N GLN A 63 -6.65 8.29 -2.11
CA GLN A 63 -6.90 9.47 -2.94
C GLN A 63 -6.59 9.20 -4.42
N MET A 64 -5.82 8.16 -4.73
CA MET A 64 -5.32 7.86 -6.08
C MET A 64 -6.01 6.64 -6.70
N ILE A 65 -7.20 6.28 -6.20
CA ILE A 65 -8.00 5.13 -6.67
C ILE A 65 -8.51 5.30 -8.11
N GLU A 66 -8.80 6.53 -8.53
CA GLU A 66 -9.37 6.80 -9.86
C GLU A 66 -8.34 6.62 -10.97
N LYS A 67 -7.11 7.11 -10.73
CA LYS A 67 -5.99 7.09 -11.68
C LYS A 67 -4.71 6.67 -10.97
N PRO A 68 -4.61 5.41 -10.51
CA PRO A 68 -3.42 4.94 -9.84
C PRO A 68 -2.25 4.85 -10.82
N THR A 69 -1.05 5.08 -10.32
CA THR A 69 0.19 4.97 -11.08
C THR A 69 1.01 3.77 -10.61
N ALA A 70 1.99 3.35 -11.40
CA ALA A 70 2.93 2.30 -11.02
C ALA A 70 3.63 2.60 -9.67
N ARG A 71 3.89 3.88 -9.37
CA ARG A 71 4.43 4.33 -8.08
C ARG A 71 3.46 4.06 -6.93
N ASN A 72 2.19 4.41 -7.09
CA ASN A 72 1.16 4.15 -6.06
C ASN A 72 1.04 2.66 -5.78
N TRP A 73 1.15 1.83 -6.82
CA TRP A 73 1.18 0.39 -6.66
C TRP A 73 2.38 -0.10 -5.86
N ASN A 74 3.56 0.46 -6.10
CA ASN A 74 4.77 0.11 -5.36
C ASN A 74 4.65 0.46 -3.87
N GLU A 75 4.04 1.59 -3.55
CA GLU A 75 3.77 1.98 -2.16
C GLU A 75 2.66 1.15 -1.51
N ALA A 76 1.57 0.83 -2.22
CA ALA A 76 0.56 -0.11 -1.72
C ALA A 76 1.19 -1.47 -1.37
N LYS A 77 2.08 -1.98 -2.23
CA LYS A 77 2.87 -3.19 -1.94
C LYS A 77 3.80 -2.99 -0.74
N ARG A 78 4.36 -1.80 -0.51
CA ARG A 78 5.20 -1.48 0.66
C ARG A 78 4.39 -1.59 1.96
N VAL A 79 3.19 -1.02 2.00
CA VAL A 79 2.28 -1.14 3.16
C VAL A 79 1.99 -2.62 3.44
N ILE A 80 1.72 -3.41 2.39
CA ILE A 80 1.49 -4.85 2.55
C ILE A 80 2.73 -5.57 3.14
N ARG A 81 3.94 -5.26 2.67
CA ARG A 81 5.18 -5.83 3.22
C ARG A 81 5.43 -5.41 4.66
N TYR A 82 5.14 -4.15 5.00
CA TYR A 82 5.20 -3.67 6.37
C TYR A 82 4.25 -4.47 7.28
N LEU A 83 2.99 -4.71 6.84
CA LEU A 83 2.04 -5.55 7.58
C LEU A 83 2.53 -7.00 7.75
N LYS A 84 3.22 -7.57 6.76
CA LYS A 84 3.81 -8.92 6.85
C LYS A 84 4.97 -8.99 7.85
N GLY A 85 5.88 -8.03 7.82
CA GLY A 85 7.07 -8.00 8.68
C GLY A 85 6.78 -7.59 10.13
N THR A 86 5.65 -6.92 10.36
CA THR A 86 5.20 -6.49 11.70
C THR A 86 4.10 -7.38 12.26
N LYS A 87 4.06 -8.66 11.89
CA LYS A 87 3.21 -9.63 12.60
C LYS A 87 3.54 -9.55 14.09
N VAL A 88 2.60 -9.03 14.89
CA VAL A 88 2.67 -9.12 16.34
C VAL A 88 2.69 -10.62 16.64
N SER A 89 3.83 -11.10 17.14
CA SER A 89 3.93 -12.45 17.67
C SER A 89 2.92 -12.54 18.82
N SER A 90 1.80 -13.22 18.60
CA SER A 90 0.91 -13.68 19.68
C SER A 90 1.29 -15.10 20.05
#